data_AF-A0A1V4Y781-F1
#
_entry.id   AF-A0A1V4Y781-F1
#
_cell.length_a   1.000
_cell.length_b   1.000
_cell.length_c   1.000
_cell.angle_alpha   90.00
_cell.angle_beta   90.00
_cell.angle_gamma   90.00
#
_symmetry.space_group_name_H-M   'P 1'
#
loop_
_entity.id
_entity.type
_entity.pdbx_description
1 polymer ?
#
loop_
_entity_poly.entity_id
_entity_poly.type
_entity_poly.pdbx_seq_one_letter_code
_entity_poly.pdbx_strand_id
1 'polypeptide(L)'
;MTHVSRHVLDIPLDAEGILVSRPNRFLGIVDIVQPMGSKTEKVHIHDPGRLTDILYPGNQVLLRKASGKNRKTEWDLIAGKAGDDFVLTHSGYHRQISMWVLENRIIESLENTEKILPEQVFGESRLDYLLEEAGHRTWIEVKGCTLAENGRAMFPDAPTARGRRHVEELIKVVQAGDKAMMMLLVFRQDAHCFTAHGRIDPYFAAAFKHALKEGVTVHPLSFAFVKNDTFGTIYFLRILSLCQ
;
A
#
# COMPACT_ATOMS: atom_id res chain seq x y z
N MET A 1 -10.34 9.29 22.42
CA MET A 1 -10.95 8.02 21.97
C MET A 1 -9.82 7.01 21.89
N THR A 2 -9.86 5.96 22.70
CA THR A 2 -8.91 4.85 22.63
C THR A 2 -9.03 4.21 21.24
N HIS A 3 -8.03 4.41 20.38
CA HIS A 3 -7.99 3.76 19.08
C HIS A 3 -7.86 2.24 19.32
N VAL A 4 -8.95 1.50 19.12
CA VAL A 4 -8.92 0.05 19.14
C VAL A 4 -8.30 -0.39 17.81
N SER A 5 -7.01 -0.71 17.84
CA SER A 5 -6.33 -1.33 16.71
C SER A 5 -6.96 -2.70 16.43
N ARG A 6 -7.31 -2.98 15.17
CA ARG A 6 -7.86 -4.29 14.75
C ARG A 6 -6.78 -5.09 14.03
N HIS A 7 -6.59 -6.35 14.41
CA HIS A 7 -5.66 -7.27 13.73
C HIS A 7 -6.13 -7.52 12.29
N VAL A 8 -5.19 -7.47 11.35
CA VAL A 8 -5.46 -7.65 9.90
C VAL A 8 -4.76 -8.91 9.37
N LEU A 9 -3.44 -9.01 9.58
CA LEU A 9 -2.62 -10.05 8.97
C LEU A 9 -1.30 -10.20 9.73
N ASP A 10 -0.86 -11.44 9.93
CA ASP A 10 0.51 -11.75 10.36
C ASP A 10 1.36 -12.16 9.16
N ILE A 11 2.55 -11.55 9.05
CA ILE A 11 3.50 -11.78 7.98
C ILE A 11 4.75 -12.43 8.59
N PRO A 12 5.09 -13.69 8.23
CA PRO A 12 6.28 -14.34 8.73
C PRO A 12 7.56 -13.55 8.42
N LEU A 13 8.46 -13.50 9.39
CA LEU A 13 9.78 -12.89 9.28
C LEU A 13 10.83 -13.94 9.61
N ASP A 14 11.83 -14.03 8.74
CA ASP A 14 12.87 -15.05 8.82
C ASP A 14 14.25 -14.44 9.12
N ALA A 15 14.43 -13.14 8.86
CA ALA A 15 15.69 -12.45 9.07
C ALA A 15 15.54 -10.94 9.25
N GLU A 16 16.55 -10.35 9.88
CA GLU A 16 16.76 -8.91 9.96
C GLU A 16 18.07 -8.54 9.29
N GLY A 17 18.13 -7.36 8.67
CA GLY A 17 19.35 -6.91 8.02
C GLY A 17 19.47 -5.40 7.90
N ILE A 18 20.62 -4.97 7.41
CA ILE A 18 20.94 -3.58 7.08
C ILE A 18 21.04 -3.45 5.57
N LEU A 19 20.26 -2.54 4.99
CA LEU A 19 20.30 -2.29 3.55
C LEU A 19 21.65 -1.66 3.18
N VAL A 20 22.42 -2.32 2.30
CA VAL A 20 23.71 -1.82 1.81
C VAL A 20 23.50 -0.94 0.59
N SER A 21 22.68 -1.41 -0.36
CA SER A 21 22.37 -0.66 -1.58
C SER A 21 21.08 -1.16 -2.23
N ARG A 22 20.50 -0.34 -3.11
CA ARG A 22 19.36 -0.69 -3.95
C ARG A 22 19.72 -0.47 -5.44
N PRO A 23 20.40 -1.43 -6.09
CA PRO A 23 20.89 -1.26 -7.46
C PRO A 23 19.80 -0.94 -8.50
N ASN A 24 18.56 -1.39 -8.25
CA ASN A 24 17.40 -1.01 -9.04
C ASN A 24 16.12 -1.16 -8.21
N ARG A 25 14.96 -0.76 -8.77
CA ARG A 25 13.67 -0.77 -8.07
C ARG A 25 13.26 -2.13 -7.48
N PHE A 26 13.75 -3.25 -8.02
CA PHE A 26 13.34 -4.60 -7.61
C PHE A 26 14.44 -5.41 -6.91
N LEU A 27 15.63 -4.83 -6.69
CA LEU A 27 16.77 -5.53 -6.10
C LEU A 27 17.40 -4.67 -5.00
N GLY A 28 17.51 -5.25 -3.81
CA GLY A 28 18.31 -4.74 -2.70
C GLY A 28 19.50 -5.66 -2.42
N ILE A 29 20.56 -5.07 -1.86
CA ILE A 29 21.69 -5.79 -1.25
C ILE A 29 21.61 -5.52 0.24
N VAL A 30 21.52 -6.56 1.05
CA VAL A 30 21.29 -6.46 2.50
C VAL A 30 22.31 -7.30 3.24
N ASP A 31 22.92 -6.73 4.28
CA ASP A 31 23.70 -7.48 5.25
C ASP A 31 22.76 -8.05 6.30
N ILE A 32 22.51 -9.35 6.24
CA ILE A 32 21.66 -10.07 7.21
C ILE A 32 22.42 -10.15 8.53
N VAL A 33 21.82 -9.63 9.61
CA VAL A 33 22.42 -9.60 10.96
C VAL A 33 21.80 -10.64 11.91
N GLN A 34 20.59 -11.12 11.63
CA GLN A 34 19.92 -12.21 12.35
C GLN A 34 19.23 -13.15 11.35
N PRO A 35 19.18 -14.49 11.61
CA PRO A 35 19.59 -15.17 12.85
C PRO A 35 21.06 -15.64 12.89
N MET A 36 21.80 -15.68 11.77
CA MET A 36 23.12 -16.33 11.68
C MET A 36 24.29 -15.41 11.28
N GLY A 37 24.32 -14.18 11.80
CA GLY A 37 25.45 -13.25 11.61
C GLY A 37 25.61 -12.72 10.17
N SER A 38 26.53 -11.75 10.00
CA SER A 38 26.68 -10.90 8.81
C SER A 38 26.88 -11.67 7.50
N LYS A 39 25.81 -11.89 6.75
CA LYS A 39 25.84 -12.43 5.38
C LYS A 39 25.20 -11.42 4.42
N THR A 40 25.97 -10.97 3.42
CA THR A 40 25.43 -10.09 2.37
C THR A 40 24.62 -10.90 1.37
N GLU A 41 23.35 -10.53 1.20
CA GLU A 41 22.41 -11.23 0.33
C GLU A 41 21.71 -10.30 -0.65
N LYS A 42 21.27 -10.89 -1.77
CA LYS A 42 20.38 -10.23 -2.73
C LYS A 42 18.93 -10.47 -2.30
N VAL A 43 18.19 -9.40 -2.12
CA VAL A 43 16.76 -9.43 -1.73
C VAL A 43 15.90 -8.83 -2.83
N HIS A 44 14.73 -9.40 -3.06
CA HIS A 44 13.75 -8.83 -3.98
C HIS A 44 12.86 -7.82 -3.27
N ILE A 45 12.61 -6.70 -3.94
CA ILE A 45 11.77 -5.61 -3.44
C ILE A 45 10.47 -5.62 -4.26
N HIS A 46 9.35 -5.91 -3.60
CA HIS A 46 8.01 -5.90 -4.20
C HIS A 46 7.36 -4.52 -4.09
N ASP A 47 8.05 -3.50 -4.57
CA ASP A 47 7.48 -2.16 -4.69
C ASP A 47 8.11 -1.42 -5.88
N PRO A 48 7.30 -0.93 -6.84
CA PRO A 48 7.80 -0.17 -7.97
C PRO A 48 8.24 1.26 -7.61
N GLY A 49 7.86 1.75 -6.43
CA GLY A 49 8.18 3.08 -5.92
C GLY A 49 9.65 3.26 -5.56
N ARG A 50 10.02 4.48 -5.23
CA ARG A 50 11.38 4.87 -4.85
C ARG A 50 11.68 4.67 -3.37
N LEU A 51 10.69 4.82 -2.48
CA LEU A 51 10.81 4.61 -1.03
C LEU A 51 12.10 5.20 -0.44
N THR A 52 12.53 6.40 -0.85
CA THR A 52 13.86 6.93 -0.52
C THR A 52 14.06 7.22 0.96
N ASP A 53 12.96 7.44 1.68
CA ASP A 53 12.92 7.66 3.13
C ASP A 53 12.93 6.35 3.93
N ILE A 54 12.79 5.19 3.27
CA ILE A 54 12.73 3.86 3.91
C ILE A 54 13.84 2.94 3.40
N LEU A 55 14.17 2.97 2.11
CA LEU A 55 15.12 2.07 1.46
C LEU A 55 16.41 2.79 1.08
N TYR A 56 17.08 3.37 2.08
CA TYR A 56 18.40 4.00 1.97
C TYR A 56 19.51 3.14 2.60
N PRO A 57 20.77 3.24 2.12
CA PRO A 57 21.91 2.56 2.72
C PRO A 57 22.06 2.82 4.22
N GLY A 58 22.26 1.77 5.00
CA GLY A 58 22.36 1.81 6.46
C GLY A 58 21.03 1.64 7.20
N ASN A 59 19.88 1.61 6.50
CA ASN A 59 18.60 1.41 7.19
C ASN A 59 18.34 -0.05 7.55
N GLN A 60 17.63 -0.27 8.66
CA GLN A 60 17.20 -1.59 9.10
C GLN A 60 16.01 -2.08 8.27
N VAL A 61 16.06 -3.34 7.85
CA VAL A 61 15.02 -4.00 7.04
C VAL A 61 14.68 -5.38 7.59
N LEU A 62 13.45 -5.80 7.35
CA LEU A 62 12.93 -7.11 7.74
C LEU A 62 12.70 -7.95 6.49
N LEU A 63 13.14 -9.20 6.56
CA LEU A 63 13.17 -10.10 5.42
C LEU A 63 12.37 -11.37 5.71
N ARG A 64 11.83 -11.93 4.64
CA ARG A 64 11.22 -13.27 4.63
C ARG A 64 11.92 -14.11 3.59
N LYS A 65 12.13 -15.38 3.89
CA LYS A 65 12.66 -16.35 2.94
C LYS A 65 11.61 -16.60 1.86
N ALA A 66 12.02 -16.39 0.62
CA ALA A 66 11.14 -16.58 -0.52
C ALA A 66 10.90 -18.06 -0.80
N SER A 67 9.69 -18.40 -1.25
CA SER A 67 9.35 -19.74 -1.76
C SER A 67 9.34 -19.75 -3.30
N GLY A 68 9.85 -20.82 -3.91
CA GLY A 68 9.78 -21.04 -5.36
C GLY A 68 11.09 -21.51 -6.01
N LYS A 69 11.01 -22.51 -6.90
CA LYS A 69 12.17 -23.24 -7.46
C LYS A 69 13.04 -22.44 -8.46
N ASN A 70 12.52 -21.36 -9.06
CA ASN A 70 13.18 -20.62 -10.15
C ASN A 70 13.53 -19.17 -9.78
N ARG A 71 13.61 -18.86 -8.49
CA ARG A 71 13.88 -17.48 -8.04
C ARG A 71 15.36 -17.13 -8.13
N LYS A 72 15.64 -15.88 -8.53
CA LYS A 72 17.01 -15.33 -8.55
C LYS A 72 17.47 -14.79 -7.19
N THR A 73 16.54 -14.59 -6.26
CA THR A 73 16.80 -14.13 -4.90
C THR A 73 16.14 -15.08 -3.90
N GLU A 74 16.84 -15.35 -2.80
CA GLU A 74 16.33 -16.23 -1.72
C GLU A 74 15.44 -15.48 -0.73
N TRP A 75 15.42 -14.15 -0.79
CA TRP A 75 14.77 -13.29 0.19
C TRP A 75 13.85 -12.27 -0.48
N ASP A 76 12.76 -11.97 0.20
CA ASP A 76 11.86 -10.85 -0.06
C ASP A 76 12.00 -9.81 1.07
N LEU A 77 12.16 -8.53 0.70
CA LEU A 77 12.15 -7.42 1.65
C LEU A 77 10.70 -7.13 2.03
N ILE A 78 10.36 -7.27 3.31
CA ILE A 78 9.00 -7.14 3.84
C ILE A 78 8.73 -5.72 4.32
N ALA A 79 9.63 -5.18 5.14
CA ALA A 79 9.47 -3.87 5.76
C ALA A 79 10.83 -3.19 5.93
N GLY A 80 10.81 -1.86 6.00
CA GLY A 80 11.96 -1.04 6.36
C GLY A 80 11.62 -0.13 7.55
N LYS A 81 12.63 0.24 8.33
CA LYS A 81 12.45 1.10 9.50
C LYS A 81 12.16 2.55 9.09
N ALA A 82 11.25 3.22 9.78
CA ALA A 82 10.94 4.63 9.61
C ALA A 82 10.69 5.25 10.99
N GLY A 83 11.64 6.06 11.47
CA GLY A 83 11.65 6.49 12.88
C GLY A 83 11.81 5.29 13.81
N ASP A 84 10.91 5.16 14.78
CA ASP A 84 10.90 4.05 15.74
C ASP A 84 10.10 2.83 15.25
N ASP A 85 9.32 3.00 14.17
CA ASP A 85 8.42 1.99 13.61
C ASP A 85 9.01 1.27 12.39
N PHE A 86 8.36 0.19 11.96
CA PHE A 86 8.55 -0.42 10.66
C PHE A 86 7.39 -0.08 9.72
N VAL A 87 7.69 0.06 8.43
CA VAL A 87 6.71 0.31 7.37
C VAL A 87 6.69 -0.89 6.44
N LEU A 88 5.51 -1.44 6.18
CA LEU A 88 5.33 -2.47 5.16
C LEU A 88 5.69 -1.90 3.79
N THR A 89 6.65 -2.52 3.11
CA THR A 89 7.08 -2.11 1.76
C THR A 89 6.74 -3.15 0.70
N HIS A 90 6.08 -4.24 1.07
CA HIS A 90 5.84 -5.37 0.17
C HIS A 90 4.42 -5.36 -0.38
N SER A 91 4.24 -4.82 -1.58
CA SER A 91 2.91 -4.59 -2.18
C SER A 91 2.11 -5.88 -2.45
N GLY A 92 2.78 -7.04 -2.49
CA GLY A 92 2.11 -8.34 -2.62
C GLY A 92 1.12 -8.67 -1.48
N TYR A 93 1.19 -7.98 -0.33
CA TYR A 93 0.22 -8.14 0.75
C TYR A 93 -0.99 -7.20 0.65
N HIS A 94 -0.96 -6.20 -0.24
CA HIS A 94 -2.04 -5.21 -0.35
C HIS A 94 -3.38 -5.87 -0.64
N ARG A 95 -3.43 -6.90 -1.49
CA ARG A 95 -4.66 -7.65 -1.80
C ARG A 95 -5.30 -8.31 -0.58
N GLN A 96 -4.49 -8.89 0.31
CA GLN A 96 -4.98 -9.50 1.55
C GLN A 96 -5.51 -8.43 2.52
N ILE A 97 -4.76 -7.33 2.65
CA ILE A 97 -5.12 -6.20 3.53
C ILE A 97 -6.40 -5.51 3.03
N SER A 98 -6.52 -5.22 1.74
CA SER A 98 -7.71 -4.61 1.17
C SER A 98 -8.91 -5.56 1.19
N MET A 99 -8.71 -6.87 1.00
CA MET A 99 -9.79 -7.84 1.16
C MET A 99 -10.32 -7.86 2.60
N TRP A 100 -9.42 -7.86 3.59
CA TRP A 100 -9.80 -7.77 5.00
C TRP A 100 -10.63 -6.51 5.29
N VAL A 101 -10.26 -5.35 4.71
CA VAL A 101 -11.02 -4.09 4.84
C VAL A 101 -12.45 -4.24 4.34
N LEU A 102 -12.62 -4.89 3.18
CA LEU A 102 -13.93 -5.12 2.55
C LEU A 102 -14.77 -6.12 3.35
N GLU A 103 -14.21 -7.28 3.69
CA GLU A 103 -14.90 -8.34 4.44
C GLU A 103 -15.31 -7.89 5.85
N ASN A 104 -14.52 -7.04 6.49
CA ASN A 104 -14.81 -6.50 7.82
C ASN A 104 -15.62 -5.20 7.80
N ARG A 105 -16.10 -4.77 6.62
CA ARG A 105 -16.97 -3.59 6.43
C ARG A 105 -16.43 -2.34 7.12
N ILE A 106 -15.13 -2.11 6.98
CA ILE A 106 -14.44 -0.98 7.64
C ILE A 106 -14.95 0.37 7.10
N ILE A 107 -15.33 0.40 5.82
CA ILE A 107 -15.88 1.59 5.17
C ILE A 107 -17.41 1.49 5.22
N GLU A 108 -18.04 2.38 5.98
CA GLU A 108 -19.49 2.40 6.23
C GLU A 108 -20.31 2.39 4.92
N SER A 109 -19.88 3.14 3.90
CA SER A 109 -20.57 3.20 2.62
C SER A 109 -20.61 1.87 1.85
N LEU A 110 -19.89 0.85 2.31
CA LEU A 110 -19.81 -0.49 1.71
C LEU A 110 -20.42 -1.59 2.61
N GLU A 111 -21.15 -1.21 3.67
CA GLU A 111 -21.67 -2.19 4.64
C GLU A 111 -22.67 -3.21 4.04
N ASN A 112 -23.29 -2.85 2.92
CA ASN A 112 -24.31 -3.64 2.23
C ASN A 112 -23.74 -4.43 1.03
N THR A 113 -22.42 -4.58 0.92
CA THR A 113 -21.80 -5.39 -0.14
C THR A 113 -22.28 -6.83 -0.09
N GLU A 114 -22.82 -7.31 -1.21
CA GLU A 114 -23.30 -8.68 -1.40
C GLU A 114 -22.22 -9.56 -2.05
N LYS A 115 -21.48 -9.01 -3.01
CA LYS A 115 -20.39 -9.71 -3.70
C LYS A 115 -19.16 -8.83 -3.88
N ILE A 116 -18.00 -9.45 -3.72
CA ILE A 116 -16.69 -8.86 -4.00
C ILE A 116 -16.08 -9.62 -5.19
N LEU A 117 -15.94 -8.94 -6.33
CA LEU A 117 -15.38 -9.51 -7.55
C LEU A 117 -14.00 -8.90 -7.79
N PRO A 118 -12.88 -9.63 -7.58
CA PRO A 118 -11.54 -9.09 -7.78
C PRO A 118 -11.16 -9.03 -9.26
N GLU A 119 -10.19 -8.17 -9.61
CA GLU A 119 -9.50 -8.16 -10.90
C GLU A 119 -10.43 -7.96 -12.12
N GLN A 120 -11.46 -7.12 -11.97
CA GLN A 120 -12.46 -6.88 -13.01
C GLN A 120 -11.99 -5.83 -14.03
N VAL A 121 -12.40 -6.02 -15.28
CA VAL A 121 -12.06 -5.14 -16.39
C VAL A 121 -13.14 -4.08 -16.57
N PHE A 122 -12.72 -2.82 -16.63
CA PHE A 122 -13.57 -1.69 -17.03
C PHE A 122 -12.82 -0.87 -18.08
N GLY A 123 -13.47 -0.59 -19.21
CA GLY A 123 -12.83 0.11 -20.33
C GLY A 123 -11.56 -0.60 -20.79
N GLU A 124 -10.42 0.09 -20.69
CA GLU A 124 -9.10 -0.42 -21.09
C GLU A 124 -8.23 -0.88 -19.90
N SER A 125 -8.74 -0.76 -18.67
CA SER A 125 -7.99 -1.09 -17.46
C SER A 125 -8.62 -2.21 -16.66
N ARG A 126 -7.79 -2.82 -15.82
CA ARG A 126 -8.24 -3.75 -14.79
C ARG A 126 -8.17 -3.03 -13.45
N LEU A 127 -9.30 -2.94 -12.78
CA LEU A 127 -9.42 -2.38 -11.43
C LEU A 127 -9.36 -3.52 -10.40
N ASP A 128 -8.95 -3.19 -9.19
CA ASP A 128 -8.73 -4.19 -8.14
C ASP A 128 -10.02 -4.94 -7.75
N TYR A 129 -11.15 -4.24 -7.68
CA TYR A 129 -12.44 -4.84 -7.34
C TYR A 129 -13.64 -4.19 -8.04
N LEU A 130 -14.68 -4.99 -8.22
CA LEU A 130 -16.06 -4.57 -8.41
C LEU A 130 -16.89 -5.14 -7.25
N LEU A 131 -17.60 -4.26 -6.55
CA LEU A 131 -18.57 -4.65 -5.54
C LEU A 131 -19.99 -4.56 -6.10
N GLU A 132 -20.81 -5.55 -5.78
CA GLU A 132 -22.25 -5.53 -6.08
C GLU A 132 -23.03 -5.31 -4.77
N GLU A 133 -23.91 -4.30 -4.75
CA GLU A 133 -24.67 -3.82 -3.59
C GLU A 133 -26.10 -3.47 -4.00
N ALA A 134 -27.10 -4.33 -3.73
CA ALA A 134 -28.53 -4.01 -3.88
C ALA A 134 -28.90 -3.23 -5.18
N GLY A 135 -28.38 -3.68 -6.33
CA GLY A 135 -28.61 -3.04 -7.64
C GLY A 135 -27.65 -1.92 -8.02
N HIS A 136 -26.67 -1.61 -7.18
CA HIS A 136 -25.56 -0.69 -7.46
C HIS A 136 -24.24 -1.44 -7.59
N ARG A 137 -23.31 -0.82 -8.32
CA ARG A 137 -21.94 -1.29 -8.50
C ARG A 137 -20.96 -0.24 -7.98
N THR A 138 -19.96 -0.70 -7.23
CA THR A 138 -18.85 0.15 -6.77
C THR A 138 -17.53 -0.43 -7.26
N TRP A 139 -16.83 0.31 -8.12
CA TRP A 139 -15.51 -0.08 -8.59
C TRP A 139 -14.44 0.49 -7.68
N ILE A 140 -13.43 -0.32 -7.34
CA ILE A 140 -12.39 0.06 -6.39
C ILE A 140 -11.02 -0.14 -7.00
N GLU A 141 -10.18 0.88 -6.89
CA GLU A 141 -8.74 0.80 -7.13
C GLU A 141 -7.98 0.95 -5.81
N VAL A 142 -7.06 0.04 -5.53
CA VAL A 142 -6.22 0.04 -4.33
C VAL A 142 -4.85 0.64 -4.64
N LYS A 143 -4.37 1.50 -3.75
CA LYS A 143 -3.02 2.08 -3.81
C LYS A 143 -2.33 1.96 -2.46
N GLY A 144 -1.06 1.53 -2.46
CA GLY A 144 -0.21 1.58 -1.28
C GLY A 144 0.45 2.94 -1.14
N CYS A 145 0.58 3.42 0.09
CA CYS A 145 1.22 4.68 0.43
C CYS A 145 2.15 4.49 1.62
N THR A 146 3.45 4.65 1.37
CA THR A 146 4.53 4.53 2.37
C THR A 146 5.23 5.87 2.62
N LEU A 147 4.98 6.89 1.79
CA LEU A 147 5.55 8.22 1.95
C LEU A 147 4.65 9.08 2.85
N ALA A 148 5.25 9.66 3.89
CA ALA A 148 4.64 10.74 4.66
C ALA A 148 5.67 11.79 5.06
N GLU A 149 5.23 13.05 5.05
CA GLU A 149 6.03 14.22 5.44
C GLU A 149 5.15 15.18 6.24
N ASN A 150 5.65 15.67 7.38
CA ASN A 150 4.93 16.61 8.25
C ASN A 150 3.49 16.16 8.60
N GLY A 151 3.32 14.86 8.88
CA GLY A 151 2.02 14.26 9.19
C GLY A 151 1.06 14.11 8.01
N ARG A 152 1.51 14.31 6.77
CA ARG A 152 0.71 14.12 5.55
C ARG A 152 1.20 12.89 4.80
N ALA A 153 0.36 11.88 4.66
CA ALA A 153 0.60 10.78 3.74
C ALA A 153 0.43 11.26 2.30
N MET A 154 1.34 10.85 1.42
CA MET A 154 1.42 11.39 0.06
C MET A 154 1.61 10.30 -0.98
N PHE A 155 0.85 10.36 -2.06
CA PHE A 155 1.03 9.47 -3.21
C PHE A 155 0.98 10.26 -4.54
N PRO A 156 1.84 9.95 -5.52
CA PRO A 156 2.85 8.90 -5.49
C PRO A 156 4.20 9.35 -4.90
N ASP A 157 5.12 8.41 -4.71
CA ASP A 157 6.52 8.65 -4.34
C ASP A 157 7.46 8.74 -5.57
N ALA A 158 6.93 8.47 -6.77
CA ALA A 158 7.57 8.66 -8.07
C ALA A 158 6.51 8.95 -9.16
N PRO A 159 6.86 9.61 -10.28
CA PRO A 159 5.92 9.83 -11.38
C PRO A 159 5.26 8.53 -11.85
N THR A 160 3.92 8.53 -12.03
CA THR A 160 3.13 7.33 -12.29
C THR A 160 2.05 7.54 -13.36
N ALA A 161 2.44 7.36 -14.62
CA ALA A 161 1.48 7.38 -15.74
C ALA A 161 0.39 6.31 -15.59
N ARG A 162 0.73 5.14 -15.03
CA ARG A 162 -0.24 4.05 -14.76
C ARG A 162 -1.22 4.45 -13.67
N GLY A 163 -0.74 5.02 -12.56
CA GLY A 163 -1.61 5.49 -11.49
C GLY A 163 -2.60 6.53 -11.99
N ARG A 164 -2.13 7.51 -12.78
CA ARG A 164 -2.98 8.53 -13.41
C ARG A 164 -4.07 7.90 -14.29
N ARG A 165 -3.72 6.96 -15.18
CA ARG A 165 -4.70 6.27 -16.04
C ARG A 165 -5.79 5.59 -15.22
N HIS A 166 -5.43 4.93 -14.12
CA HIS A 166 -6.43 4.27 -13.27
C HIS A 166 -7.37 5.30 -12.61
N VAL A 167 -6.88 6.49 -12.22
CA VAL A 167 -7.75 7.59 -11.72
C VAL A 167 -8.71 8.06 -12.82
N GLU A 168 -8.23 8.21 -14.06
CA GLU A 168 -9.05 8.59 -15.21
C GLU A 168 -10.12 7.53 -15.52
N GLU A 169 -9.82 6.25 -15.34
CA GLU A 169 -10.81 5.17 -15.46
C GLU A 169 -11.86 5.22 -14.36
N LEU A 170 -11.49 5.53 -13.10
CA LEU A 170 -12.48 5.75 -12.03
C LEU A 170 -13.43 6.90 -12.36
N ILE A 171 -12.96 7.96 -13.02
CA ILE A 171 -13.83 9.04 -13.49
C ILE A 171 -14.84 8.51 -14.52
N LYS A 172 -14.38 7.71 -15.49
CA LYS A 172 -15.25 7.09 -16.50
C LYS A 172 -16.29 6.16 -15.89
N VAL A 173 -15.94 5.43 -14.81
CA VAL A 173 -16.90 4.63 -14.04
C VAL A 173 -18.04 5.50 -13.52
N VAL A 174 -17.72 6.63 -12.88
CA VAL A 174 -18.75 7.54 -12.36
C VAL A 174 -19.61 8.12 -13.48
N GLN A 175 -19.00 8.49 -14.60
CA GLN A 175 -19.71 8.98 -15.79
C GLN A 175 -20.63 7.93 -16.43
N ALA A 176 -20.30 6.64 -16.27
CA ALA A 176 -21.14 5.53 -16.70
C ALA A 176 -22.30 5.22 -15.73
N GLY A 177 -22.38 5.91 -14.59
CA GLY A 177 -23.46 5.80 -13.60
C GLY A 177 -23.20 4.82 -12.45
N ASP A 178 -22.04 4.15 -12.44
CA ASP A 178 -21.61 3.32 -11.31
C ASP A 178 -20.86 4.18 -10.26
N LYS A 179 -20.69 3.67 -9.04
CA LYS A 179 -19.85 4.32 -8.02
C LYS A 179 -18.38 3.95 -8.25
N ALA A 180 -17.47 4.84 -7.90
CA ALA A 180 -16.04 4.60 -7.97
C ALA A 180 -15.33 5.04 -6.69
N MET A 181 -14.36 4.25 -6.24
CA MET A 181 -13.60 4.49 -5.02
C MET A 181 -12.10 4.27 -5.26
N MET A 182 -11.29 5.13 -4.66
CA MET A 182 -9.86 4.88 -4.46
C MET A 182 -9.60 4.52 -3.00
N MET A 183 -9.12 3.30 -2.76
CA MET A 183 -8.75 2.80 -1.44
C MET A 183 -7.24 2.96 -1.23
N LEU A 184 -6.83 3.76 -0.25
CA LEU A 184 -5.42 4.04 0.02
C LEU A 184 -4.98 3.27 1.27
N LEU A 185 -4.04 2.34 1.12
CA LEU A 185 -3.41 1.62 2.23
C LEU A 185 -2.20 2.43 2.70
N VAL A 186 -2.36 3.17 3.79
CA VAL A 186 -1.35 4.08 4.33
C VAL A 186 -0.59 3.38 5.46
N PHE A 187 0.66 3.00 5.21
CA PHE A 187 1.51 2.31 6.20
C PHE A 187 2.38 3.29 7.01
N ARG A 188 1.84 4.50 7.26
CA ARG A 188 2.52 5.60 7.96
C ARG A 188 1.69 6.05 9.14
N GLN A 189 2.07 5.60 10.33
CA GLN A 189 1.35 5.87 11.58
C GLN A 189 1.43 7.34 12.00
N ASP A 190 2.50 8.01 11.58
CA ASP A 190 2.78 9.44 11.72
C ASP A 190 1.87 10.31 10.85
N ALA A 191 1.11 9.73 9.91
CA ALA A 191 0.18 10.48 9.07
C ALA A 191 -1.19 10.71 9.75
N HIS A 192 -1.72 11.92 9.58
CA HIS A 192 -3.03 12.35 10.07
C HIS A 192 -4.01 12.63 8.93
N CYS A 193 -3.52 12.89 7.73
CA CYS A 193 -4.33 13.08 6.53
C CYS A 193 -3.58 12.57 5.28
N PHE A 194 -4.31 12.47 4.17
CA PHE A 194 -3.76 12.07 2.88
C PHE A 194 -3.90 13.16 1.81
N THR A 195 -2.91 13.29 0.93
CA THR A 195 -2.98 14.17 -0.23
C THR A 195 -2.23 13.61 -1.45
N ALA A 196 -2.57 14.06 -2.65
CA ALA A 196 -1.82 13.72 -3.84
C ALA A 196 -0.50 14.51 -3.90
N HIS A 197 0.61 13.85 -4.24
CA HIS A 197 1.93 14.45 -4.23
C HIS A 197 2.23 15.24 -5.52
N GLY A 198 1.66 16.44 -5.63
CA GLY A 198 1.76 17.26 -6.84
C GLY A 198 3.18 17.71 -7.22
N ARG A 199 4.12 17.77 -6.25
CA ARG A 199 5.54 18.07 -6.55
C ARG A 199 6.24 16.93 -7.29
N ILE A 200 5.86 15.68 -7.00
CA ILE A 200 6.42 14.50 -7.65
C ILE A 200 5.69 14.19 -8.95
N ASP A 201 4.36 14.28 -8.96
CA ASP A 201 3.56 14.07 -10.17
C ASP A 201 2.39 15.07 -10.25
N PRO A 202 2.58 16.22 -10.91
CA PRO A 202 1.53 17.23 -11.05
C PRO A 202 0.35 16.73 -11.89
N TYR A 203 0.57 15.79 -12.81
CA TYR A 203 -0.50 15.23 -13.64
C TYR A 203 -1.38 14.28 -12.86
N PHE A 204 -0.78 13.43 -12.01
CA PHE A 204 -1.55 12.60 -11.07
C PHE A 204 -2.36 13.48 -10.11
N ALA A 205 -1.76 14.52 -9.53
CA ALA A 205 -2.46 15.41 -8.60
C ALA A 205 -3.64 16.15 -9.26
N ALA A 206 -3.48 16.58 -10.53
CA ALA A 206 -4.57 17.16 -11.30
C ALA A 206 -5.71 16.15 -11.54
N ALA A 207 -5.38 14.93 -11.97
CA ALA A 207 -6.37 13.87 -12.18
C ALA A 207 -7.08 13.47 -10.87
N PHE A 208 -6.35 13.38 -9.77
CA PHE A 208 -6.91 13.11 -8.44
C PHE A 208 -7.90 14.19 -8.00
N LYS A 209 -7.54 15.47 -8.18
CA LYS A 209 -8.46 16.59 -7.89
C LYS A 209 -9.69 16.57 -8.79
N HIS A 210 -9.54 16.17 -10.05
CA HIS A 210 -10.67 16.01 -10.97
C HIS A 210 -11.57 14.87 -10.52
N ALA A 211 -11.01 13.70 -10.17
CA ALA A 211 -11.76 12.55 -9.69
C ALA A 211 -12.66 12.88 -8.50
N LEU A 212 -12.15 13.61 -7.51
CA LEU A 212 -12.93 14.08 -6.37
C LEU A 212 -14.12 14.96 -6.80
N LYS A 213 -13.95 15.82 -7.80
CA LYS A 213 -15.02 16.70 -8.31
C LYS A 213 -16.10 15.92 -9.06
N GLU A 214 -15.71 14.86 -9.78
CA GLU A 214 -16.65 14.04 -10.55
C GLU A 214 -17.43 13.06 -9.67
N GLY A 215 -17.02 12.86 -8.41
CA GLY A 215 -17.72 12.00 -7.45
C GLY A 215 -17.01 10.69 -7.13
N VAL A 216 -15.74 10.53 -7.54
CA VAL A 216 -14.91 9.41 -7.07
C VAL A 216 -14.61 9.61 -5.58
N THR A 217 -14.97 8.64 -4.74
CA THR A 217 -14.67 8.69 -3.31
C THR A 217 -13.25 8.23 -3.03
N VAL A 218 -12.63 8.75 -1.96
CA VAL A 218 -11.25 8.39 -1.58
C VAL A 218 -11.23 8.05 -0.10
N HIS A 219 -10.74 6.86 0.24
CA HIS A 219 -10.66 6.36 1.60
C HIS A 219 -9.21 5.98 1.94
N PRO A 220 -8.45 6.88 2.56
CA PRO A 220 -7.16 6.57 3.14
C PRO A 220 -7.33 5.86 4.47
N LEU A 221 -6.77 4.65 4.56
CA LEU A 221 -6.85 3.74 5.70
C LEU A 221 -5.45 3.62 6.28
N SER A 222 -5.28 3.99 7.55
CA SER A 222 -4.00 3.93 8.25
C SER A 222 -3.78 2.57 8.89
N PHE A 223 -2.60 2.01 8.65
CA PHE A 223 -2.15 0.74 9.19
C PHE A 223 -0.81 0.88 9.91
N ALA A 224 -0.60 0.07 10.94
CA ALA A 224 0.68 -0.14 11.59
C ALA A 224 1.28 -1.48 11.16
N PHE A 225 2.61 -1.54 11.07
CA PHE A 225 3.35 -2.81 11.06
C PHE A 225 4.10 -2.92 12.38
N VAL A 226 3.71 -3.86 13.21
CA VAL A 226 4.36 -4.12 14.51
C VAL A 226 5.19 -5.38 14.36
N LYS A 227 6.51 -5.24 14.51
CA LYS A 227 7.43 -6.36 14.50
C LYS A 227 7.35 -7.14 15.82
N ASN A 228 7.13 -8.45 15.73
CA ASN A 228 7.34 -9.43 16.80
C ASN A 228 8.56 -10.31 16.46
N ASP A 229 8.85 -11.33 17.26
CA ASP A 229 10.06 -12.16 17.10
C ASP A 229 10.14 -12.86 15.73
N THR A 230 9.05 -13.52 15.31
CA THR A 230 9.02 -14.37 14.09
C THR A 230 8.01 -13.91 13.04
N PHE A 231 7.31 -12.81 13.28
CA PHE A 231 6.33 -12.25 12.37
C PHE A 231 6.19 -10.74 12.58
N GLY A 232 5.71 -10.04 11.57
CA GLY A 232 5.19 -8.70 11.69
C GLY A 232 3.67 -8.72 11.57
N THR A 233 2.99 -8.00 12.45
CA THR A 233 1.53 -7.90 12.45
C THR A 233 1.09 -6.58 11.84
N ILE A 234 0.17 -6.66 10.89
CA ILE A 234 -0.55 -5.50 10.37
C ILE A 234 -1.76 -5.24 11.26
N TYR A 235 -1.87 -4.02 11.75
CA TYR A 235 -3.05 -3.53 12.45
C TYR A 235 -3.70 -2.41 11.67
N PHE A 236 -5.02 -2.45 11.52
CA PHE A 236 -5.80 -1.30 11.11
C PHE A 236 -5.95 -0.34 12.29
N LEU A 237 -5.68 0.95 12.05
CA LEU A 237 -5.73 1.99 13.09
C LEU A 237 -6.96 2.87 12.96
N ARG A 238 -7.17 3.47 11.79
CA ARG A 238 -8.18 4.51 11.54
C ARG A 238 -8.34 4.82 10.05
N ILE A 239 -9.47 5.41 9.67
CA ILE A 239 -9.62 6.12 8.40
C ILE A 239 -9.06 7.54 8.58
N LEU A 240 -8.25 8.01 7.64
CA LEU A 240 -7.71 9.37 7.61
C LEU A 240 -8.61 10.28 6.77
N SER A 241 -8.62 11.57 7.08
CA SER A 241 -9.21 12.56 6.19
C SER A 241 -8.29 12.87 5.00
N LEU A 242 -8.85 13.48 3.96
CA LEU A 242 -8.03 14.20 2.99
C LEU A 242 -7.49 15.46 3.64
N CYS A 243 -6.24 15.81 3.34
CA CYS A 243 -5.67 17.04 3.85
C CYS A 243 -6.40 18.25 3.26
N GLN A 244 -6.62 19.27 4.11
CA GLN A 244 -7.08 20.59 3.70
C GLN A 244 -5.99 21.34 2.92
#